data_AF-V8CS84-F1
#
_entry.id   AF-V8CS84-F1
#
_cell.length_a   1.000
_cell.length_b   1.000
_cell.length_c   1.000
_cell.angle_alpha   90.00
_cell.angle_beta   90.00
_cell.angle_gamma   90.00
#
_symmetry.space_group_name_H-M   'P 1'
#
loop_
_entity.id
_entity.type
_entity.pdbx_description
1 polymer ?
#
loop_
_entity_poly.entity_id
_entity_poly.type
_entity_poly.pdbx_seq_one_letter_code
_entity_poly.pdbx_strand_id
1 'polypeptide(L)'
;MVMADGKIKPAEIAVMTRELMRFGILQDQVDLLLKASDSIEASQAVALIARMDEERKKYVASYLGVIMASDGDIDDNELALWTLISTLCGLPTMTVMEAINNMKNL
;
A
#
# COMPACT_ATOMS: atom_id res chain seq x y z
N MET A 1 -3.87 2.54 -6.38
CA MET A 1 -4.85 1.58 -5.83
C MET A 1 -6.11 2.32 -5.36
N VAL A 2 -6.03 3.19 -4.35
CA VAL A 2 -7.17 3.97 -3.80
C VAL A 2 -7.91 4.90 -4.77
N MET A 3 -7.37 5.13 -5.97
CA MET A 3 -8.03 5.92 -7.02
C MET A 3 -8.64 5.04 -8.13
N ALA A 4 -8.49 3.70 -8.05
CA ALA A 4 -8.85 2.80 -9.14
C ALA A 4 -10.36 2.68 -9.37
N ASP A 5 -11.17 2.88 -8.33
CA ASP A 5 -12.64 2.87 -8.40
C ASP A 5 -13.23 4.26 -8.73
N GLY A 6 -12.38 5.28 -8.89
CA GLY A 6 -12.78 6.66 -9.13
C GLY A 6 -13.38 7.39 -7.92
N LYS A 7 -13.35 6.79 -6.71
CA LYS A 7 -13.88 7.40 -5.48
C LYS A 7 -12.76 7.55 -4.46
N ILE A 8 -12.49 8.79 -4.07
CA ILE A 8 -11.51 9.07 -3.02
C ILE A 8 -12.22 9.00 -1.67
N LYS A 9 -11.94 7.95 -0.89
CA LYS A 9 -12.42 7.86 0.49
C LYS A 9 -11.41 8.52 1.44
N PRO A 10 -11.80 9.54 2.23
CA PRO A 10 -10.87 10.22 3.14
C PRO A 10 -10.18 9.30 4.16
N ALA A 11 -10.87 8.23 4.58
CA ALA A 11 -10.33 7.24 5.51
C ALA A 11 -9.13 6.50 4.91
N GLU A 12 -9.24 6.00 3.68
CA GLU A 12 -8.16 5.32 2.96
C GLU A 12 -6.94 6.24 2.77
N ILE A 13 -7.17 7.52 2.43
CA ILE A 13 -6.09 8.50 2.28
C ILE A 13 -5.39 8.77 3.62
N ALA A 14 -6.14 8.87 4.71
CA ALA A 14 -5.58 9.07 6.04
C ALA A 14 -4.74 7.87 6.50
N VAL A 15 -5.18 6.64 6.22
CA VAL A 15 -4.39 5.43 6.50
C VAL A 15 -3.15 5.38 5.61
N MET A 16 -3.28 5.69 4.32
CA MET A 16 -2.16 5.72 3.38
C MET A 16 -1.04 6.63 3.86
N THR A 17 -1.33 7.87 4.25
CA THR A 17 -0.29 8.81 4.70
C THR A 17 0.24 8.46 6.08
N ARG A 18 -0.62 8.05 7.02
CA ARG A 18 -0.21 7.69 8.39
C ARG A 18 0.69 6.47 8.43
N GLU A 19 0.30 5.38 7.76
CA GLU A 19 1.05 4.13 7.80
C GLU A 19 2.33 4.20 6.96
N LEU A 20 2.43 5.14 5.99
CA LEU A 20 3.66 5.34 5.24
C LEU A 20 4.82 5.81 6.15
N MET A 21 4.51 6.57 7.20
CA MET A 21 5.52 7.01 8.18
C MET A 21 6.21 5.86 8.91
N ARG A 22 5.56 4.69 9.01
CA ARG A 22 6.19 3.49 9.62
C ARG A 22 7.43 3.03 8.87
N PHE A 23 7.55 3.33 7.59
CA PHE A 23 8.74 3.04 6.80
C PHE A 23 9.96 3.94 7.14
N GLY A 24 9.91 4.65 8.27
CA GLY A 24 11.04 5.43 8.79
C GLY A 24 11.14 6.83 8.19
N ILE A 25 10.02 7.39 7.73
CA ILE A 25 9.96 8.75 7.17
C ILE A 25 9.14 9.68 8.07
N LEU A 26 9.50 10.96 8.05
CA LEU A 26 8.79 12.03 8.76
C LEU A 26 7.61 12.56 7.95
N GLN A 27 6.69 13.25 8.61
CA GLN A 27 5.48 13.78 7.98
C GLN A 27 5.77 14.76 6.83
N ASP A 28 6.79 15.61 6.95
CA ASP A 28 7.23 16.53 5.89
C ASP A 28 7.80 15.78 4.67
N GLN A 29 8.39 14.60 4.89
CA GLN A 29 8.88 13.75 3.82
C GLN A 29 7.74 13.02 3.08
N VAL A 30 6.61 12.73 3.76
CA VAL A 30 5.43 12.14 3.11
C VAL A 30 4.93 13.04 1.98
N ASP A 31 4.77 14.35 2.23
CA ASP A 31 4.28 15.31 1.24
C ASP A 31 5.24 15.42 0.04
N LEU A 32 6.55 15.42 0.30
CA LEU A 32 7.57 15.44 -0.74
C LEU A 32 7.54 14.17 -1.61
N LEU A 33 7.34 13.01 -0.98
CA LEU A 33 7.27 11.73 -1.69
C LEU A 33 5.99 11.60 -2.51
N LEU A 34 4.85 12.06 -1.99
CA LEU A 34 3.60 12.11 -2.75
C LEU A 34 3.75 12.97 -4.01
N LYS A 35 4.35 14.16 -3.87
CA LYS A 35 4.63 15.03 -5.03
C LYS A 35 5.63 14.41 -6.01
N ALA A 36 6.67 13.74 -5.51
CA ALA A 36 7.64 13.05 -6.35
C ALA A 36 6.99 11.88 -7.11
N SER A 37 5.97 11.24 -6.54
CA SER A 37 5.26 10.13 -7.18
C SER A 37 4.53 10.53 -8.47
N ASP A 38 4.11 11.79 -8.60
CA ASP A 38 3.50 12.32 -9.84
C ASP A 38 4.50 12.40 -11.01
N SER A 39 5.80 12.33 -10.73
CA SER A 39 6.87 12.42 -11.73
C SER A 39 7.41 11.06 -12.18
N ILE A 40 6.87 9.96 -11.65
CA ILE A 40 7.25 8.59 -12.03
C ILE A 40 6.09 7.85 -12.67
N GLU A 41 6.41 7.04 -13.68
CA GLU A 41 5.40 6.18 -14.30
C GLU A 41 5.06 5.00 -13.39
N ALA A 42 3.79 4.61 -13.33
CA ALA A 42 3.36 3.46 -12.53
C ALA A 42 4.10 2.16 -12.91
N SER A 43 4.45 1.99 -14.19
CA SER A 43 5.24 0.86 -14.68
C SER A 43 6.65 0.82 -14.09
N GLN A 44 7.27 1.98 -13.84
CA GLN A 44 8.56 2.08 -13.17
C GLN A 44 8.42 1.72 -11.69
N ALA A 45 7.37 2.19 -11.02
CA ALA A 45 7.09 1.83 -9.63
C ALA A 45 6.91 0.31 -9.44
N VAL A 46 6.17 -0.34 -10.35
CA VAL A 46 6.04 -1.81 -10.37
C VAL A 46 7.40 -2.49 -10.49
N ALA A 47 8.26 -2.03 -11.42
CA ALA A 47 9.59 -2.61 -11.62
C ALA A 47 10.51 -2.41 -10.40
N LEU A 48 10.41 -1.28 -9.70
CA LEU A 48 11.17 -1.00 -8.48
C LEU A 48 10.75 -1.94 -7.35
N ILE A 49 9.44 -2.12 -7.13
CA ILE A 49 8.90 -2.99 -6.09
C ILE A 49 9.22 -4.47 -6.39
N ALA A 50 9.06 -4.91 -7.64
CA ALA A 50 9.29 -6.30 -8.02
C ALA A 50 10.72 -6.80 -7.76
N ARG A 51 11.69 -5.88 -7.70
CA ARG A 51 13.12 -6.16 -7.45
C ARG A 51 13.52 -6.14 -5.96
N MET A 52 12.60 -5.82 -5.07
CA MET A 52 12.84 -5.86 -3.62
C MET A 52 13.00 -7.31 -3.15
N ASP A 53 13.67 -7.51 -2.00
CA ASP A 53 13.66 -8.82 -1.34
C ASP A 53 12.27 -9.12 -0.75
N GLU A 54 12.04 -10.40 -0.48
CA GLU A 54 10.75 -10.93 -0.03
C GLU A 54 10.32 -10.35 1.33
N GLU A 55 11.25 -10.01 2.20
CA GLU A 55 10.92 -9.40 3.50
C GLU A 55 10.36 -7.98 3.31
N ARG A 56 11.02 -7.14 2.51
CA ARG A 56 10.47 -5.80 2.22
C ARG A 56 9.18 -5.89 1.40
N LYS A 57 9.06 -6.82 0.47
CA LYS A 57 7.81 -7.06 -0.28
C LYS A 57 6.64 -7.43 0.63
N LYS A 58 6.89 -8.26 1.66
CA LYS A 58 5.89 -8.59 2.67
C LYS A 58 5.33 -7.33 3.34
N TYR A 59 6.18 -6.37 3.69
CA TYR A 59 5.73 -5.11 4.29
C TYR A 59 5.02 -4.18 3.31
N VAL A 60 5.44 -4.13 2.04
CA VAL A 60 4.70 -3.40 0.99
C VAL A 60 3.31 -3.99 0.81
N ALA A 61 3.18 -5.31 0.71
CA ALA A 61 1.89 -6.00 0.60
C ALA A 61 0.99 -5.72 1.81
N SER A 62 1.58 -5.75 3.01
CA SER A 62 0.89 -5.48 4.27
C SER A 62 0.39 -4.03 4.34
N TYR A 63 1.22 -3.06 3.94
CA TYR A 63 0.86 -1.66 3.86
C TYR A 63 -0.32 -1.42 2.90
N LEU A 64 -0.29 -2.03 1.71
CA LEU A 64 -1.41 -1.95 0.77
C LEU A 64 -2.69 -2.56 1.36
N GLY A 65 -2.58 -3.72 2.04
CA GLY A 65 -3.73 -4.37 2.67
C GLY A 65 -4.39 -3.53 3.77
N VAL A 66 -3.61 -2.86 4.63
CA VAL A 66 -4.18 -2.04 5.72
C VAL A 66 -4.85 -0.76 5.22
N ILE A 67 -4.43 -0.20 4.07
CA ILE A 67 -5.11 0.95 3.46
C ILE A 67 -6.54 0.58 3.09
N MET A 68 -6.71 -0.60 2.49
CA MET A 68 -8.03 -1.07 2.06
C MET A 68 -8.90 -1.51 3.24
N ALA A 69 -8.31 -2.05 4.30
CA ALA A 69 -9.03 -2.45 5.52
C ALA A 69 -9.40 -1.27 6.45
N SER A 70 -9.35 -0.02 5.97
CA SER A 70 -9.49 1.19 6.79
C SER A 70 -10.82 1.26 7.57
N ASP A 71 -11.89 0.64 7.07
CA ASP A 71 -13.21 0.62 7.71
C ASP A 71 -13.43 -0.61 8.60
N GLY A 72 -12.38 -1.40 8.85
CA GLY A 72 -12.40 -2.60 9.71
C GLY A 72 -12.88 -3.88 9.01
N ASP A 73 -13.27 -3.78 7.74
CA ASP A 73 -13.57 -4.89 6.84
C ASP A 73 -12.96 -4.57 5.46
N ILE A 74 -12.72 -5.59 4.63
CA ILE A 74 -12.32 -5.42 3.23
C ILE A 74 -13.45 -5.94 2.36
N ASP A 75 -13.94 -5.13 1.43
CA ASP A 75 -14.93 -5.60 0.48
C ASP A 75 -14.27 -6.42 -0.66
N ASP A 76 -15.08 -7.16 -1.42
CA ASP A 76 -14.58 -8.03 -2.51
C ASP A 76 -13.85 -7.23 -3.61
N ASN A 77 -14.24 -5.97 -3.86
CA ASN A 77 -13.59 -5.13 -4.85
C ASN A 77 -12.22 -4.65 -4.35
N GLU A 78 -12.15 -4.26 -3.08
CA GLU A 78 -10.94 -3.83 -2.42
C GLU A 78 -9.91 -4.97 -2.34
N LEU A 79 -10.37 -6.18 -2.03
CA LEU A 79 -9.56 -7.39 -2.05
C LEU A 79 -9.08 -7.74 -3.47
N ALA A 80 -9.94 -7.60 -4.48
CA ALA A 80 -9.57 -7.83 -5.87
C ALA A 80 -8.50 -6.83 -6.34
N LEU A 81 -8.63 -5.55 -5.99
CA LEU A 81 -7.65 -4.51 -6.29
C LEU A 81 -6.31 -4.78 -5.60
N TRP A 82 -6.35 -5.15 -4.31
CA TRP A 82 -5.15 -5.51 -3.56
C TRP A 82 -4.46 -6.76 -4.13
N THR A 83 -5.23 -7.78 -4.51
CA THR A 83 -4.71 -9.00 -5.13
C THR A 83 -4.07 -8.71 -6.49
N LEU A 84 -4.72 -7.89 -7.32
CA LEU A 84 -4.22 -7.52 -8.64
C LEU A 84 -2.89 -6.76 -8.53
N ILE A 85 -2.83 -5.70 -7.71
CA ILE A 85 -1.59 -4.92 -7.57
C ILE A 85 -0.47 -5.75 -6.95
N SER A 86 -0.80 -6.64 -6.00
CA SER A 86 0.17 -7.56 -5.41
C SER A 86 0.75 -8.51 -6.45
N THR A 87 -0.09 -9.04 -7.35
CA THR A 87 0.34 -9.91 -8.44
C THR A 87 1.26 -9.18 -9.41
N LEU A 88 0.89 -7.97 -9.84
CA LEU A 88 1.68 -7.16 -10.78
C LEU A 88 3.05 -6.79 -10.20
N CYS A 89 3.12 -6.51 -8.91
CA CYS A 89 4.36 -6.15 -8.20
C CYS A 89 5.15 -7.37 -7.70
N GLY A 90 4.68 -8.61 -7.90
CA GLY A 90 5.33 -9.81 -7.42
C GLY A 90 5.43 -9.88 -5.89
N LEU A 91 4.37 -9.45 -5.19
CA LEU A 91 4.24 -9.44 -3.74
C LEU A 91 3.62 -10.76 -3.22
N PRO A 92 3.95 -11.18 -1.98
CA PRO A 92 3.33 -12.36 -1.38
C PRO A 92 1.85 -12.12 -1.07
N THR A 93 1.04 -13.16 -1.25
CA THR A 93 -0.37 -13.18 -0.81
C THR A 93 -0.45 -13.34 0.71
N MET A 94 -1.40 -12.65 1.33
CA MET A 94 -1.69 -12.78 2.76
C MET A 94 -3.14 -12.37 3.07
N THR A 95 -3.61 -12.71 4.25
CA THR A 95 -4.89 -12.23 4.79
C THR A 95 -4.79 -10.79 5.28
N VAL A 96 -5.93 -10.10 5.38
CA VAL A 96 -5.99 -8.76 5.99
C VAL A 96 -5.46 -8.77 7.44
N MET A 97 -5.75 -9.84 8.19
CA MET A 97 -5.28 -9.97 9.56
C MET A 97 -3.75 -10.05 9.65
N GLU A 98 -3.11 -10.78 8.73
CA GLU A 98 -1.66 -10.83 8.62
C GLU A 98 -1.08 -9.46 8.24
N ALA A 99 -1.70 -8.75 7.27
CA ALA A 99 -1.28 -7.41 6.88
C ALA A 99 -1.31 -6.43 8.08
N ILE A 100 -2.40 -6.41 8.85
CA ILE A 100 -2.54 -5.61 10.06
C ILE A 100 -1.46 -5.96 11.09
N ASN A 101 -1.22 -7.26 11.32
CA ASN A 101 -0.24 -7.71 12.31
C ASN A 101 1.20 -7.40 11.87
N ASN A 102 1.51 -7.51 10.58
CA ASN A 102 2.83 -7.14 10.04
C ASN A 102 3.07 -5.64 10.23
N MET A 103 2.11 -4.78 9.90
CA MET A 103 2.26 -3.31 10.04
C MET A 103 2.37 -2.85 11.50
N LYS A 104 1.80 -3.59 12.46
CA LYS A 104 1.99 -3.32 13.90
C LYS A 104 3.43 -3.55 14.37
N ASN A 105 4.15 -4.47 13.72
CA ASN A 105 5.51 -4.88 14.07
C ASN A 105 6.60 -4.17 13.24
N LEU A 106 6.19 -3.18 12.44
CA LEU A 106 7.05 -2.28 11.67
C LEU A 106 7.21 -0.98 12.47
#